data_AF-C9MXM6-F1
#
_entry.id   AF-C9MXM6-F1
#
_cell.length_a   1.000
_cell.length_b   1.000
_cell.length_c   1.000
_cell.angle_alpha   90.00
_cell.angle_beta   90.00
_cell.angle_gamma   90.00
#
_symmetry.space_group_name_H-M   'P 1'
#
loop_
_entity.id
_entity.type
_entity.pdbx_description
1 polymer ?
#
loop_
_entity_poly.entity_id
_entity_poly.type
_entity_poly.pdbx_seq_one_letter_code
_entity_poly.pdbx_strand_id
1 'polypeptide(L)'
;MIGNLLTVVALIVSAIFFVIVDKTEDPNIWIKVWGIYGVFGLNVVFYVLRMQHEWIFLLDLIMLFLGKLMFNILDTNFYIYLIINVVISLILIYLFKDLSKEKVTEHSILKEATHDNKKLEKILTESKVNQESTEEIFKKIFPNDNLSVDERIAKEERKRSTFGKALTRIDNALIAVILVAVIQLFYIGNYVIPTGSMEPTILVKDRVFTNMVKYHFSNPKIGQIIAFKEPMTDKVMYTKRIVGEPGTTLQIEKGKMSINEFEIANVDSKPSYPVYSNDNQQYREDLKKYNQEVDKFNSNKVQTVGGAILINDKKSEVLEKVTPQKVYLPEGLLMNNKIYIPKKGDKVKLDKIVAIDKIFGEMKDKDHTLIGQVDWESYYDGKGFKNLTGKEFLDLIKTDKNFKDIIGNDDEFNSNPRDTLTNRYYTFTLKVEGRDEMVMPIMDFKYDDKLFTRLLNGETITLDKNYYMAMGDNTSNSKDTRYFGLVAEPRIKGELLVRWWPLTRIGLL
;
A
#
# COMPACT_ATOMS: atom_id res chain seq x y z
N MET A 1 36.74 -20.33 -24.59
CA MET A 1 36.41 -21.66 -24.01
C MET A 1 35.75 -21.51 -22.64
N ILE A 2 36.34 -20.75 -21.71
CA ILE A 2 35.79 -20.50 -20.36
C ILE A 2 34.38 -19.88 -20.39
N GLY A 3 34.14 -18.86 -21.24
CA GLY A 3 32.81 -18.25 -21.38
C GLY A 3 31.72 -19.26 -21.79
N ASN A 4 32.00 -20.12 -22.77
CA ASN A 4 31.06 -21.15 -23.21
C ASN A 4 30.74 -22.16 -22.11
N LEU A 5 31.75 -22.59 -21.34
CA LEU A 5 31.55 -23.48 -20.21
C LEU A 5 30.65 -22.82 -19.16
N LEU A 6 30.90 -21.55 -18.85
CA LEU A 6 30.11 -20.79 -17.89
C LEU A 6 28.66 -20.58 -18.37
N THR A 7 28.42 -20.38 -19.66
CA THR A 7 27.06 -20.34 -20.23
C THR A 7 26.32 -21.67 -20.03
N VAL A 8 27.00 -22.80 -20.23
CA VAL A 8 26.40 -24.13 -19.99
C VAL A 8 26.08 -24.31 -18.50
N VAL A 9 26.98 -23.91 -17.61
CA VAL A 9 26.72 -23.91 -16.16
C VAL A 9 25.50 -23.04 -15.83
N ALA A 10 25.39 -21.85 -16.43
CA ALA A 10 24.25 -20.95 -16.21
C ALA A 10 22.90 -21.57 -16.64
N LEU A 11 22.89 -22.29 -17.77
CA LEU A 11 21.71 -23.01 -18.24
C LEU A 11 21.35 -24.19 -17.33
N ILE A 12 22.33 -24.92 -16.82
CA ILE A 12 22.12 -26.00 -15.84
C ILE A 12 21.55 -25.43 -14.54
N VAL A 13 22.15 -24.35 -14.02
CA VAL A 13 21.64 -23.64 -12.84
C VAL A 13 20.19 -23.20 -13.08
N SER A 14 19.89 -22.63 -14.24
CA SER A 14 18.52 -22.25 -14.60
C SER A 14 17.56 -23.44 -14.63
N ALA A 15 17.98 -24.57 -15.20
CA ALA A 15 17.15 -25.78 -15.21
C ALA A 15 16.88 -26.33 -13.79
N ILE A 16 17.89 -26.35 -12.92
CA ILE A 16 17.76 -26.83 -11.53
C ILE A 16 16.81 -25.92 -10.76
N PHE A 17 17.07 -24.61 -10.76
CA PHE A 17 16.24 -23.65 -10.04
C PHE A 17 14.82 -23.58 -10.59
N PHE A 18 14.64 -23.79 -11.89
CA PHE A 18 13.30 -23.91 -12.47
C PHE A 18 12.51 -25.04 -11.83
N VAL A 19 13.12 -26.16 -11.41
CA VAL A 19 12.37 -27.27 -10.79
C VAL A 19 12.06 -27.00 -9.32
N ILE A 20 12.98 -26.38 -8.58
CA ILE A 20 12.86 -26.23 -7.10
C ILE A 20 12.17 -24.93 -6.65
N VAL A 21 11.98 -23.98 -7.57
CA VAL A 21 11.27 -22.73 -7.27
C VAL A 21 9.79 -23.00 -7.01
N ASP A 22 9.25 -22.33 -6.01
CA ASP A 22 7.84 -22.39 -5.66
C ASP A 22 7.00 -21.66 -6.72
N LYS A 23 6.31 -22.46 -7.52
CA LYS A 23 5.36 -22.04 -8.56
C LYS A 23 3.92 -22.31 -8.15
N THR A 24 3.65 -22.48 -6.86
CA THR A 24 2.27 -22.57 -6.39
C THR A 24 1.56 -21.30 -6.79
N GLU A 25 0.45 -21.48 -7.50
CA GLU A 25 -0.45 -20.41 -7.86
C GLU A 25 -0.91 -19.71 -6.58
N ASP A 26 -0.82 -18.37 -6.55
CA ASP A 26 -1.52 -17.63 -5.52
C ASP A 26 -3.02 -17.87 -5.80
N PRO A 27 -3.79 -18.41 -4.83
CA PRO A 27 -5.18 -18.82 -5.02
C PRO A 27 -6.07 -17.66 -5.49
N ASN A 28 -5.57 -16.41 -5.38
CA ASN A 28 -6.25 -15.24 -5.88
C ASN A 28 -5.79 -14.80 -7.28
N ILE A 29 -4.57 -15.13 -7.76
CA ILE A 29 -4.01 -14.72 -9.06
C ILE A 29 -2.74 -15.53 -9.45
N TRP A 30 -2.61 -15.95 -10.72
CA TRP A 30 -1.44 -16.69 -11.24
C TRP A 30 -0.18 -15.85 -11.52
N ILE A 31 -0.16 -14.55 -11.18
CA ILE A 31 0.91 -13.63 -11.62
C ILE A 31 2.29 -13.95 -11.03
N LYS A 32 2.34 -14.54 -9.82
CA LYS A 32 3.58 -15.05 -9.24
C LYS A 32 4.24 -16.05 -10.20
N VAL A 33 3.45 -16.98 -10.71
CA VAL A 33 3.88 -18.04 -11.64
C VAL A 33 4.34 -17.45 -12.96
N TRP A 34 3.60 -16.50 -13.53
CA TRP A 34 4.00 -15.79 -14.75
C TRP A 34 5.28 -14.98 -14.57
N GLY A 35 5.45 -14.28 -13.44
CA GLY A 35 6.66 -13.53 -13.12
C GLY A 35 7.88 -14.43 -13.04
N ILE A 36 7.75 -15.58 -12.36
CA ILE A 36 8.81 -16.60 -12.29
C ILE A 36 9.12 -17.13 -13.70
N TYR A 37 8.13 -17.62 -14.44
CA TYR A 37 8.35 -18.18 -15.78
C TYR A 37 8.94 -17.17 -16.77
N GLY A 38 8.50 -15.91 -16.71
CA GLY A 38 9.02 -14.83 -17.54
C GLY A 38 10.51 -14.63 -17.35
N VAL A 39 10.99 -14.60 -16.09
CA VAL A 39 12.42 -14.43 -15.78
C VAL A 39 13.24 -15.62 -16.28
N PHE A 40 12.81 -16.85 -15.94
CA PHE A 40 13.52 -18.05 -16.41
C PHE A 40 13.58 -18.11 -17.95
N GLY A 41 12.46 -17.82 -18.62
CA GLY A 41 12.40 -17.82 -20.09
C GLY A 41 13.34 -16.79 -20.72
N LEU A 42 13.32 -15.54 -20.23
CA LEU A 42 14.20 -14.49 -20.74
C LEU A 42 15.67 -14.80 -20.49
N ASN A 43 16.04 -15.26 -19.29
CA ASN A 43 17.43 -15.62 -18.98
C ASN A 43 17.94 -16.74 -19.89
N VAL A 44 17.14 -17.78 -20.12
CA VAL A 44 17.49 -18.87 -21.04
C VAL A 44 17.72 -18.33 -22.45
N VAL A 45 16.82 -17.46 -22.95
CA VAL A 45 16.97 -16.84 -24.28
C VAL A 45 18.29 -16.09 -24.40
N PHE A 46 18.62 -15.21 -23.44
CA PHE A 46 19.87 -14.44 -23.49
C PHE A 46 21.12 -15.32 -23.35
N TYR A 47 21.09 -16.36 -22.52
CA TYR A 47 22.20 -17.32 -22.43
C TYR A 47 22.41 -18.07 -23.74
N VAL A 48 21.33 -18.52 -24.41
CA VAL A 48 21.41 -19.24 -25.69
C VAL A 48 21.90 -18.34 -26.81
N LEU A 49 21.41 -17.10 -26.88
CA LEU A 49 21.81 -16.13 -27.91
C LEU A 49 23.25 -15.65 -27.76
N ARG A 50 23.89 -15.85 -26.58
CA ARG A 50 25.27 -15.44 -26.28
C ARG A 50 25.55 -13.96 -26.58
N MET A 51 24.51 -13.15 -26.51
CA MET A 51 24.57 -11.72 -26.73
C MET A 51 23.89 -11.04 -25.56
N GLN A 52 24.26 -9.78 -25.31
CA GLN A 52 23.43 -8.92 -24.47
C GLN A 52 23.28 -9.39 -23.01
N HIS A 53 24.31 -10.03 -22.43
CA HIS A 53 24.33 -10.48 -21.02
C HIS A 53 24.04 -9.36 -19.98
N GLU A 54 24.17 -8.10 -20.39
CA GLU A 54 23.76 -6.92 -19.62
C GLU A 54 22.25 -6.93 -19.29
N TRP A 55 21.41 -7.53 -20.13
CA TRP A 55 19.97 -7.65 -19.90
C TRP A 55 19.63 -8.72 -18.87
N ILE A 56 20.42 -9.80 -18.77
CA ILE A 56 20.29 -10.80 -17.69
C ILE A 56 20.59 -10.11 -16.36
N PHE A 57 21.73 -9.41 -16.29
CA PHE A 57 22.12 -8.65 -15.10
C PHE A 57 21.03 -7.65 -14.69
N LEU A 58 20.52 -6.85 -15.64
CA LEU A 58 19.50 -5.84 -15.37
C LEU A 58 18.17 -6.47 -14.93
N LEU A 59 17.68 -7.48 -15.65
CA LEU A 59 16.42 -8.17 -15.36
C LEU A 59 16.46 -8.79 -13.96
N ASP A 60 17.52 -9.54 -13.65
CA ASP A 60 17.63 -10.22 -12.36
C ASP A 60 17.80 -9.23 -11.22
N LEU A 61 18.60 -8.18 -11.42
CA LEU A 61 18.76 -7.11 -10.42
C LEU A 61 17.42 -6.40 -10.14
N ILE A 62 16.65 -6.08 -11.18
CA ILE A 62 15.31 -5.50 -11.02
C ILE A 62 14.39 -6.46 -10.26
N MET A 63 14.41 -7.75 -10.60
CA MET A 63 13.56 -8.76 -9.99
C MET A 63 13.93 -9.09 -8.54
N LEU A 64 15.18 -8.87 -8.13
CA LEU A 64 15.57 -8.96 -6.71
C LEU A 64 14.79 -7.97 -5.84
N PHE A 65 14.41 -6.82 -6.39
CA PHE A 65 13.63 -5.81 -5.69
C PHE A 65 12.13 -5.91 -5.99
N LEU A 66 11.76 -6.02 -7.27
CA LEU A 66 10.37 -6.03 -7.72
C LEU A 66 9.66 -7.37 -7.53
N GLY A 67 10.40 -8.49 -7.44
CA GLY A 67 9.81 -9.82 -7.25
C GLY A 67 8.89 -9.88 -6.04
N LYS A 68 9.34 -9.34 -4.90
CA LYS A 68 8.58 -9.31 -3.65
C LYS A 68 7.48 -8.26 -3.73
N LEU A 69 7.83 -7.10 -4.27
CA LEU A 69 6.99 -5.91 -4.20
C LEU A 69 5.78 -5.96 -5.15
N MET A 70 6.01 -6.39 -6.39
CA MET A 70 4.99 -6.39 -7.44
C MET A 70 4.34 -7.75 -7.62
N PHE A 71 5.13 -8.83 -7.52
CA PHE A 71 4.66 -10.18 -7.84
C PHE A 71 4.36 -11.02 -6.59
N ASN A 72 4.63 -10.48 -5.39
CA ASN A 72 4.52 -11.20 -4.12
C ASN A 72 5.29 -12.53 -4.13
N ILE A 73 6.43 -12.58 -4.82
CA ILE A 73 7.30 -13.76 -4.84
C ILE A 73 8.08 -13.74 -3.54
N LEU A 74 7.74 -14.65 -2.62
CA LEU A 74 8.40 -14.82 -1.32
C LEU A 74 9.34 -16.04 -1.29
N ASP A 75 9.54 -16.69 -2.44
CA ASP A 75 10.35 -17.90 -2.53
C ASP A 75 11.85 -17.61 -2.46
N THR A 76 12.50 -18.06 -1.39
CA THR A 76 13.94 -17.93 -1.18
C THR A 76 14.75 -18.54 -2.32
N ASN A 77 14.32 -19.67 -2.90
CA ASN A 77 15.04 -20.32 -4.01
C ASN A 77 15.08 -19.41 -5.24
N PHE A 78 13.99 -18.71 -5.53
CA PHE A 78 13.95 -17.74 -6.61
C PHE A 78 14.94 -16.59 -6.39
N TYR A 79 15.04 -16.04 -5.18
CA TYR A 79 16.03 -14.98 -4.91
C TYR A 79 17.48 -15.48 -4.97
N ILE A 80 17.75 -16.70 -4.52
CA ILE A 80 19.08 -17.32 -4.66
C ILE A 80 19.44 -17.45 -6.15
N TYR A 81 18.49 -17.92 -6.98
CA TYR A 81 18.66 -17.99 -8.44
C TYR A 81 19.03 -16.62 -9.03
N LEU A 82 18.27 -15.57 -8.68
CA LEU A 82 18.53 -14.21 -9.18
C LEU A 82 19.95 -13.74 -8.79
N ILE A 83 20.38 -13.92 -7.53
CA ILE A 83 21.73 -13.55 -7.08
C ILE A 83 22.80 -14.30 -7.88
N ILE A 84 22.64 -15.61 -8.07
CA ILE A 84 23.59 -16.42 -8.83
C ILE A 84 23.69 -15.92 -10.27
N ASN A 85 22.58 -15.62 -10.95
CA ASN A 85 22.63 -15.09 -12.31
C ASN A 85 23.20 -13.69 -12.40
N VAL A 86 22.97 -12.82 -11.40
CA VAL A 86 23.64 -11.51 -11.33
C VAL A 86 25.16 -11.70 -11.32
N VAL A 87 25.69 -12.64 -10.53
CA VAL A 87 27.13 -12.92 -10.48
C VAL A 87 27.63 -13.54 -11.78
N ILE A 88 26.92 -14.56 -12.30
CA ILE A 88 27.29 -15.24 -13.55
C ILE A 88 27.27 -14.27 -14.73
N SER A 89 26.23 -13.45 -14.86
CA SER A 89 26.10 -12.45 -15.92
C SER A 89 27.21 -11.42 -15.86
N LEU A 90 27.63 -10.94 -14.69
CA LEU A 90 28.81 -10.07 -14.55
C LEU A 90 30.08 -10.71 -15.10
N ILE A 91 30.32 -11.99 -14.78
CA ILE A 91 31.50 -12.72 -15.28
C ILE A 91 31.39 -12.94 -16.80
N LEU A 92 30.20 -13.26 -17.32
CA LEU A 92 29.98 -13.42 -18.77
C LEU A 92 30.14 -12.11 -19.53
N ILE A 93 29.66 -10.98 -18.99
CA ILE A 93 29.89 -9.64 -19.55
C ILE A 93 31.38 -9.35 -19.67
N TYR A 94 32.18 -9.79 -18.69
CA TYR A 94 33.63 -9.67 -18.72
C TYR A 94 34.28 -10.62 -19.75
N LEU A 95 33.87 -11.89 -19.79
CA LEU A 95 34.47 -12.93 -20.63
C LEU A 95 34.11 -12.81 -22.12
N PHE A 96 32.88 -12.40 -22.44
CA PHE A 96 32.40 -12.16 -23.81
C PHE A 96 32.59 -10.71 -24.25
N LYS A 97 33.44 -9.96 -23.54
CA LYS A 97 33.89 -8.64 -23.97
C LYS A 97 34.66 -8.78 -25.27
N ASP A 98 34.12 -8.23 -26.36
CA ASP A 98 34.89 -8.05 -27.59
C ASP A 98 36.06 -7.10 -27.29
N LEU A 99 37.23 -7.70 -27.07
CA LEU A 99 38.50 -7.02 -27.18
C LEU A 99 38.60 -6.62 -28.66
N SER A 100 38.43 -5.34 -28.97
CA SER A 100 38.84 -4.81 -30.27
C SER A 100 40.34 -5.14 -30.41
N LYS A 101 40.65 -6.20 -31.16
CA LYS A 101 42.03 -6.72 -31.30
C LYS A 101 42.94 -5.77 -32.09
N GLU A 102 42.42 -4.67 -32.62
CA GLU A 102 43.25 -3.67 -33.29
C GLU A 102 44.08 -2.89 -32.26
N LYS A 103 45.40 -2.96 -32.40
CA LYS A 103 46.32 -2.06 -31.71
C LYS A 103 45.95 -0.61 -32.06
N VAL A 104 45.88 0.24 -31.05
CA VAL A 104 45.71 1.68 -31.25
C VAL A 104 47.01 2.20 -31.85
N THR A 105 46.93 2.72 -33.07
CA THR A 105 48.05 3.28 -33.82
C THR A 105 47.61 4.58 -34.43
N GLU A 106 48.56 5.42 -34.84
CA GLU A 106 48.27 6.66 -35.58
C GLU A 106 47.33 6.39 -36.76
N HIS A 107 47.60 5.33 -37.52
CA HIS A 107 46.82 4.95 -38.68
C HIS A 107 45.39 4.52 -38.33
N SER A 108 45.19 3.75 -37.25
CA SER A 108 43.85 3.31 -36.85
C SER A 108 43.00 4.46 -36.31
N ILE A 109 43.59 5.38 -35.54
CA ILE A 109 42.90 6.59 -35.04
C ILE A 109 42.47 7.48 -36.21
N LEU A 110 43.36 7.72 -37.17
CA LEU A 110 43.07 8.54 -38.34
C LEU A 110 42.01 7.90 -39.21
N LYS A 111 42.15 6.61 -39.52
CA LYS A 111 41.20 5.85 -40.35
C LYS A 111 39.79 5.87 -39.75
N GLU A 112 39.67 5.72 -38.44
CA GLU A 112 38.38 5.72 -37.74
C GLU A 112 37.77 7.12 -37.66
N ALA A 113 38.57 8.16 -37.43
CA ALA A 113 38.08 9.53 -37.40
C ALA A 113 37.66 10.07 -38.77
N THR A 114 38.27 9.56 -39.84
CA THR A 114 37.88 9.90 -41.22
C THR A 114 36.79 8.99 -41.77
N HIS A 115 36.48 7.87 -41.10
CA HIS A 115 35.45 6.93 -41.55
C HIS A 115 34.10 7.64 -41.72
N ASP A 116 33.48 7.49 -42.89
CA ASP A 116 32.24 8.14 -43.28
C ASP A 116 32.24 9.69 -43.25
N ASN A 117 33.40 10.35 -43.14
CA ASN A 117 33.51 11.80 -43.16
C ASN A 117 34.34 12.29 -44.35
N LYS A 118 33.65 12.51 -45.49
CA LYS A 118 34.26 12.97 -46.76
C LYS A 118 35.16 14.20 -46.64
N LYS A 119 34.86 15.11 -45.70
CA LYS A 119 35.66 16.33 -45.48
C LYS A 119 37.01 15.97 -44.83
N LEU A 120 36.99 15.11 -43.82
CA LEU A 120 38.20 14.67 -43.13
C LEU A 120 39.03 13.70 -43.99
N GLU A 121 38.39 12.87 -44.82
CA GLU A 121 39.08 12.04 -45.81
C GLU A 121 39.85 12.90 -46.83
N LYS A 122 39.22 13.98 -47.32
CA LYS A 122 39.87 14.93 -48.22
C LYS A 122 41.10 15.59 -47.57
N ILE A 123 40.95 16.05 -46.33
CA ILE A 123 42.05 16.64 -45.54
C ILE A 123 43.19 15.62 -45.33
N LEU A 124 42.87 14.38 -44.99
CA LEU A 124 43.86 13.32 -44.80
C LEU A 124 44.61 13.00 -46.11
N THR A 125 43.91 13.05 -47.24
CA THR A 125 44.48 12.75 -48.56
C THR A 125 45.39 13.89 -49.04
N GLU A 126 44.94 15.14 -48.93
CA GLU A 126 45.73 16.34 -49.26
C GLU A 126 47.00 16.43 -48.40
N SER A 127 46.88 16.17 -47.10
CA SER A 127 48.02 16.22 -46.18
C SER A 127 49.06 15.12 -46.47
N LYS A 128 48.63 13.93 -46.94
CA LYS A 128 49.53 12.86 -47.39
C LYS A 128 50.24 13.21 -48.71
N VAL A 129 49.55 13.84 -49.65
CA VAL A 129 50.14 14.30 -50.93
C VAL A 129 51.20 15.38 -50.67
N ASN A 130 50.94 16.26 -49.70
CA ASN A 130 51.85 17.33 -49.31
C ASN A 130 53.00 16.89 -48.40
N GLN A 131 53.11 15.59 -48.08
CA GLN A 131 54.14 15.03 -47.19
C GLN A 131 54.21 15.70 -45.81
N GLU A 132 53.04 16.08 -45.26
CA GLU A 132 52.94 16.69 -43.93
C GLU A 132 53.24 15.69 -42.80
N SER A 133 53.73 16.19 -41.67
CA SER A 133 54.06 15.33 -40.53
C SER A 133 52.79 14.77 -39.88
N THR A 134 52.90 13.63 -39.18
CA THR A 134 51.76 13.04 -38.45
C THR A 134 51.13 14.04 -37.48
N GLU A 135 51.93 14.88 -36.82
CA GLU A 135 51.43 15.87 -35.85
C GLU A 135 50.61 16.97 -36.53
N GLU A 136 51.02 17.39 -37.73
CA GLU A 136 50.28 18.36 -38.54
C GLU A 136 48.94 17.79 -39.00
N ILE A 137 48.93 16.53 -39.43
CA ILE A 137 47.72 15.79 -39.84
C ILE A 137 46.74 15.67 -38.66
N PHE A 138 47.23 15.32 -37.47
CA PHE A 138 46.40 15.20 -36.26
C PHE A 138 45.83 16.56 -35.83
N LYS A 139 46.59 17.66 -35.91
CA LYS A 139 46.09 19.01 -35.64
C LYS A 139 44.97 19.42 -36.59
N LYS A 140 45.07 19.06 -37.88
CA LYS A 140 44.03 19.38 -38.87
C LYS A 140 42.75 18.57 -38.67
N ILE A 141 42.86 17.32 -38.24
CA ILE A 141 41.71 16.43 -38.02
C ILE A 141 41.07 16.69 -36.64
N PHE A 142 41.85 17.11 -35.64
CA PHE A 142 41.39 17.40 -34.28
C PHE A 142 41.80 18.80 -33.83
N PRO A 143 41.27 19.86 -34.46
CA PRO A 143 41.73 21.24 -34.24
C PRO A 143 41.49 21.78 -32.83
N ASN A 144 40.59 21.14 -32.07
CA ASN A 144 40.25 21.53 -30.70
C ASN A 144 40.97 20.68 -29.63
N ASP A 145 41.90 19.80 -30.02
CA ASP A 145 42.61 18.90 -29.11
C ASP A 145 44.05 19.39 -28.92
N ASN A 146 44.42 19.76 -27.70
CA ASN A 146 45.78 20.23 -27.36
C ASN A 146 46.75 19.09 -26.99
N LEU A 147 46.41 17.85 -27.37
CA LEU A 147 47.16 16.64 -27.01
C LEU A 147 48.24 16.34 -28.05
N SER A 148 49.39 15.84 -27.60
CA SER A 148 50.37 15.23 -28.50
C SER A 148 49.83 13.94 -29.12
N VAL A 149 50.44 13.47 -30.21
CA VAL A 149 50.04 12.21 -30.88
C VAL A 149 50.14 11.03 -29.91
N ASP A 150 51.23 10.95 -29.13
CA ASP A 150 51.44 9.92 -28.11
C ASP A 150 50.43 10.00 -26.97
N GLU A 151 50.13 11.21 -26.49
CA GLU A 151 49.11 11.41 -25.44
C GLU A 151 47.72 10.99 -25.91
N ARG A 152 47.43 11.19 -27.19
CA ARG A 152 46.17 10.82 -27.82
C ARG A 152 46.05 9.32 -28.05
N ILE A 153 47.14 8.67 -28.48
CA ILE A 153 47.24 7.22 -28.52
C ILE A 153 47.02 6.66 -27.12
N ALA A 154 47.71 7.17 -26.09
CA ALA A 154 47.54 6.73 -24.71
C ALA A 154 46.10 6.97 -24.18
N LYS A 155 45.45 8.06 -24.58
CA LYS A 155 44.05 8.36 -24.24
C LYS A 155 43.08 7.39 -24.90
N GLU A 156 43.27 7.08 -26.18
CA GLU A 156 42.47 6.10 -26.92
C GLU A 156 42.74 4.66 -26.45
N GLU A 157 43.98 4.32 -26.09
CA GLU A 157 44.33 3.06 -25.43
C GLU A 157 43.64 2.94 -24.08
N ARG A 158 43.66 3.98 -23.23
CA ARG A 158 42.92 3.99 -21.96
C ARG A 158 41.41 3.86 -22.18
N LYS A 159 40.84 4.56 -23.16
CA LYS A 159 39.41 4.50 -23.50
C LYS A 159 39.02 3.11 -24.02
N ARG A 160 39.88 2.47 -24.81
CA ARG A 160 39.68 1.11 -25.36
C ARG A 160 40.07 0.00 -24.39
N SER A 161 40.82 0.33 -23.33
CA SER A 161 41.29 -0.61 -22.31
C SER A 161 40.14 -1.29 -21.57
N THR A 162 40.47 -2.39 -20.91
CA THR A 162 39.53 -3.18 -20.11
C THR A 162 38.85 -2.33 -19.03
N PHE A 163 39.56 -1.38 -18.43
CA PHE A 163 39.05 -0.47 -17.41
C PHE A 163 38.23 0.69 -17.99
N GLY A 164 38.68 1.30 -19.10
CA GLY A 164 37.97 2.43 -19.74
C GLY A 164 36.60 2.05 -20.30
N LYS A 165 36.50 0.90 -20.98
CA LYS A 165 35.19 0.36 -21.45
C LYS A 165 34.30 -0.14 -20.31
N ALA A 166 34.90 -0.52 -19.17
CA ALA A 166 34.13 -0.90 -17.98
C ALA A 166 33.54 0.34 -17.32
N LEU A 167 34.27 1.46 -17.24
CA LEU A 167 33.77 2.76 -16.77
C LEU A 167 32.59 3.27 -17.61
N THR A 168 32.60 3.10 -18.94
CA THR A 168 31.46 3.49 -19.78
C THR A 168 30.24 2.55 -19.64
N ARG A 169 30.43 1.32 -19.15
CA ARG A 169 29.32 0.41 -18.78
C ARG A 169 28.89 0.56 -17.32
N ILE A 170 29.75 1.13 -16.46
CA ILE A 170 29.38 1.60 -15.13
C ILE A 170 28.29 2.65 -15.25
N ASP A 171 28.21 3.43 -16.33
CA ASP A 171 27.06 4.31 -16.58
C ASP A 171 25.74 3.52 -16.63
N ASN A 172 25.68 2.35 -17.28
CA ASN A 172 24.47 1.51 -17.30
C ASN A 172 24.16 0.85 -15.96
N ALA A 173 25.19 0.40 -15.23
CA ALA A 173 25.01 -0.16 -13.88
C ALA A 173 24.60 0.93 -12.87
N LEU A 174 25.15 2.13 -12.98
CA LEU A 174 24.78 3.32 -12.21
C LEU A 174 23.36 3.76 -12.58
N ILE A 175 23.00 3.76 -13.87
CA ILE A 175 21.63 3.98 -14.32
C ILE A 175 20.71 2.91 -13.75
N ALA A 176 21.10 1.63 -13.70
CA ALA A 176 20.30 0.57 -13.09
C ALA A 176 20.13 0.77 -11.58
N VAL A 177 21.19 1.16 -10.86
CA VAL A 177 21.14 1.48 -9.42
C VAL A 177 20.29 2.72 -9.18
N ILE A 178 20.43 3.76 -9.99
CA ILE A 178 19.59 4.96 -9.94
C ILE A 178 18.15 4.60 -10.27
N LEU A 179 17.90 3.75 -11.27
CA LEU A 179 16.56 3.31 -11.66
C LEU A 179 15.93 2.50 -10.52
N VAL A 180 16.67 1.59 -9.89
CA VAL A 180 16.22 0.86 -8.69
C VAL A 180 15.95 1.83 -7.55
N ALA A 181 16.83 2.81 -7.30
CA ALA A 181 16.64 3.83 -6.26
C ALA A 181 15.42 4.71 -6.56
N VAL A 182 15.18 5.07 -7.82
CA VAL A 182 14.02 5.83 -8.28
C VAL A 182 12.74 5.00 -8.14
N ILE A 183 12.75 3.72 -8.52
CA ILE A 183 11.64 2.78 -8.30
C ILE A 183 11.33 2.63 -6.80
N GLN A 184 12.36 2.58 -5.96
CA GLN A 184 12.20 2.58 -4.50
C GLN A 184 11.68 3.93 -3.96
N LEU A 185 12.10 5.06 -4.52
CA LEU A 185 11.57 6.40 -4.19
C LEU A 185 10.09 6.54 -4.57
N PHE A 186 9.65 5.83 -5.60
CA PHE A 186 8.24 5.80 -5.99
C PHE A 186 7.44 4.70 -5.28
N TYR A 187 8.01 3.97 -4.31
CA TYR A 187 7.45 2.75 -3.69
C TYR A 187 5.93 2.63 -3.90
N ILE A 188 5.59 1.81 -4.88
CA ILE A 188 4.21 1.49 -5.22
C ILE A 188 3.94 0.11 -4.63
N GLY A 189 3.21 0.05 -3.53
CA GLY A 189 2.79 -1.22 -2.95
C GLY A 189 1.65 -1.83 -3.77
N ASN A 190 1.73 -3.12 -4.08
CA ASN A 190 0.68 -3.88 -4.76
C ASN A 190 -0.12 -4.70 -3.72
N TYR A 191 -1.39 -4.35 -3.50
CA TYR A 191 -2.22 -4.99 -2.48
C TYR A 191 -3.42 -5.69 -3.09
N VAL A 192 -3.75 -6.86 -2.54
CA VAL A 192 -5.04 -7.54 -2.78
C VAL A 192 -6.02 -7.07 -1.73
N ILE A 193 -7.22 -6.66 -2.15
CA ILE A 193 -8.24 -6.15 -1.25
C ILE A 193 -9.10 -7.30 -0.70
N PRO A 194 -9.09 -7.57 0.62
CA PRO A 194 -9.73 -8.76 1.19
C PRO A 194 -11.19 -8.54 1.61
N THR A 195 -11.68 -7.30 1.68
CA THR A 195 -13.01 -6.97 2.23
C THR A 195 -13.82 -6.07 1.31
N GLY A 196 -15.16 -6.14 1.40
CA GLY A 196 -16.10 -5.35 0.60
C GLY A 196 -16.38 -3.94 1.14
N SER A 197 -15.57 -3.44 2.07
CA SER A 197 -15.82 -2.14 2.75
C SER A 197 -15.68 -0.91 1.83
N MET A 198 -15.06 -1.08 0.67
CA MET A 198 -14.86 -0.02 -0.33
C MET A 198 -15.72 -0.23 -1.58
N GLU A 199 -16.69 -1.15 -1.54
CA GLU A 199 -17.60 -1.38 -2.66
C GLU A 199 -18.55 -0.17 -2.85
N PRO A 200 -18.93 0.17 -4.10
CA PRO A 200 -18.54 -0.50 -5.34
C PRO A 200 -17.21 -0.01 -5.93
N THR A 201 -16.55 0.98 -5.31
CA THR A 201 -15.32 1.60 -5.84
C THR A 201 -14.19 0.59 -5.97
N ILE A 202 -13.99 -0.26 -4.96
CA ILE A 202 -12.99 -1.33 -4.94
C ILE A 202 -13.70 -2.58 -4.45
N LEU A 203 -13.68 -3.65 -5.26
CA LEU A 203 -14.29 -4.93 -4.93
C LEU A 203 -13.29 -5.87 -4.25
N VAL A 204 -13.82 -6.86 -3.55
CA VAL A 204 -13.03 -7.98 -3.02
C VAL A 204 -12.22 -8.63 -4.16
N LYS A 205 -10.94 -8.91 -3.90
CA LYS A 205 -9.91 -9.41 -4.85
C LYS A 205 -9.36 -8.41 -5.86
N ASP A 206 -9.82 -7.16 -5.89
CA ASP A 206 -9.15 -6.13 -6.69
C ASP A 206 -7.68 -5.98 -6.25
N ARG A 207 -6.79 -5.75 -7.22
CA ARG A 207 -5.41 -5.37 -6.94
C ARG A 207 -5.16 -3.90 -7.23
N VAL A 208 -4.56 -3.24 -6.25
CA VAL A 208 -4.37 -1.80 -6.26
C VAL A 208 -2.92 -1.44 -6.05
N PHE A 209 -2.48 -0.43 -6.79
CA PHE A 209 -1.20 0.23 -6.60
C PHE A 209 -1.35 1.39 -5.62
N THR A 210 -0.52 1.39 -4.58
CA THR A 210 -0.54 2.39 -3.51
C THR A 210 0.78 3.14 -3.48
N ASN A 211 0.74 4.46 -3.61
CA ASN A 211 1.90 5.32 -3.43
C ASN A 211 2.18 5.53 -1.94
N MET A 212 3.23 4.88 -1.42
CA MET A 212 3.59 4.99 0.00
C MET A 212 4.44 6.22 0.34
N VAL A 213 4.82 7.01 -0.65
CA VAL A 213 5.76 8.12 -0.46
C VAL A 213 5.05 9.46 -0.43
N LYS A 214 3.88 9.58 -1.06
CA LYS A 214 3.10 10.82 -1.13
C LYS A 214 2.96 11.52 0.22
N TYR A 215 2.61 10.76 1.26
CA TYR A 215 2.31 11.35 2.57
C TYR A 215 3.53 11.60 3.47
N HIS A 216 4.74 11.32 2.97
CA HIS A 216 5.98 11.82 3.60
C HIS A 216 6.22 13.30 3.28
N PHE A 217 5.62 13.81 2.19
CA PHE A 217 5.86 15.16 1.68
C PHE A 217 4.58 16.00 1.57
N SER A 218 3.41 15.40 1.82
CA SER A 218 2.13 16.07 1.71
C SER A 218 1.12 15.50 2.70
N ASN A 219 0.10 16.29 3.02
CA ASN A 219 -0.93 15.84 3.95
C ASN A 219 -2.08 15.18 3.18
N PRO A 220 -2.67 14.08 3.69
CA PRO A 220 -3.88 13.49 3.13
C PRO A 220 -5.02 14.51 2.98
N LYS A 221 -5.83 14.33 1.94
CA LYS A 221 -6.94 15.21 1.57
C LYS A 221 -8.25 14.46 1.43
N ILE A 222 -9.35 15.18 1.66
CA ILE A 222 -10.71 14.69 1.44
C ILE A 222 -10.83 14.11 0.03
N GLY A 223 -11.51 12.97 -0.07
CA GLY A 223 -11.71 12.24 -1.32
C GLY A 223 -10.63 11.21 -1.62
N GLN A 224 -9.43 11.29 -1.03
CA GLN A 224 -8.35 10.33 -1.29
C GLN A 224 -8.63 8.99 -0.60
N ILE A 225 -8.29 7.88 -1.27
CA ILE A 225 -8.34 6.55 -0.68
C ILE A 225 -6.97 6.23 -0.10
N ILE A 226 -6.92 5.85 1.18
CA ILE A 226 -5.69 5.67 1.92
C ILE A 226 -5.53 4.24 2.43
N ALA A 227 -4.28 3.78 2.47
CA ALA A 227 -3.85 2.62 3.24
C ALA A 227 -3.27 3.10 4.58
N PHE A 228 -3.78 2.60 5.69
CA PHE A 228 -3.33 2.98 7.03
C PHE A 228 -3.37 1.81 8.01
N LYS A 229 -2.54 1.85 9.06
CA LYS A 229 -2.64 0.91 10.17
C LYS A 229 -3.85 1.26 11.04
N GLU A 230 -4.79 0.33 11.19
CA GLU A 230 -5.99 0.59 11.97
C GLU A 230 -5.67 0.85 13.46
N PRO A 231 -6.39 1.76 14.13
CA PRO A 231 -5.98 2.29 15.43
C PRO A 231 -6.38 1.46 16.65
N MET A 232 -7.16 0.38 16.49
CA MET A 232 -7.65 -0.47 17.60
C MET A 232 -6.63 -1.50 18.07
N THR A 233 -5.93 -2.15 17.14
CA THR A 233 -4.95 -3.21 17.44
C THR A 233 -3.56 -2.96 16.84
N ASP A 234 -3.42 -2.04 15.88
CA ASP A 234 -2.20 -1.76 15.11
C ASP A 234 -1.65 -2.97 14.31
N LYS A 235 -2.48 -4.02 14.11
CA LYS A 235 -2.04 -5.28 13.48
C LYS A 235 -2.25 -5.32 11.97
N VAL A 236 -3.29 -4.65 11.47
CA VAL A 236 -3.75 -4.81 10.08
C VAL A 236 -3.83 -3.48 9.35
N MET A 237 -3.57 -3.53 8.04
CA MET A 237 -3.71 -2.38 7.14
C MET A 237 -5.14 -2.30 6.64
N TYR A 238 -5.79 -1.16 6.86
CA TYR A 238 -7.11 -0.85 6.34
C TYR A 238 -7.02 0.05 5.11
N THR A 239 -8.01 -0.10 4.24
CA THR A 239 -8.25 0.79 3.10
C THR A 239 -9.57 1.52 3.32
N LYS A 240 -9.54 2.86 3.32
CA LYS A 240 -10.73 3.73 3.51
C LYS A 240 -10.54 5.05 2.75
N ARG A 241 -11.64 5.78 2.50
CA ARG A 241 -11.61 7.13 1.93
C ARG A 241 -11.55 8.17 3.03
N ILE A 242 -10.67 9.17 2.89
CA ILE A 242 -10.69 10.36 3.75
C ILE A 242 -11.95 11.15 3.45
N VAL A 243 -12.77 11.30 4.48
CA VAL A 243 -13.99 12.12 4.40
C VAL A 243 -13.88 13.39 5.20
N GLY A 244 -12.90 13.51 6.09
CA GLY A 244 -12.66 14.73 6.84
C GLY A 244 -11.19 14.93 7.22
N GLU A 245 -10.77 16.18 7.25
CA GLU A 245 -9.38 16.60 7.40
C GLU A 245 -9.17 17.50 8.64
N PRO A 246 -7.92 17.65 9.13
CA PRO A 246 -7.60 18.39 10.34
C PRO A 246 -8.13 19.83 10.30
N GLY A 247 -8.76 20.26 11.39
CA GLY A 247 -9.30 21.61 11.55
C GLY A 247 -10.69 21.84 10.96
N THR A 248 -11.32 20.82 10.37
CA THR A 248 -12.67 20.91 9.81
C THR A 248 -13.74 20.36 10.74
N THR A 249 -14.98 20.79 10.55
CA THR A 249 -16.14 20.11 11.15
C THR A 249 -16.84 19.23 10.12
N LEU A 250 -17.28 18.05 10.54
CA LEU A 250 -17.99 17.08 9.73
C LEU A 250 -19.35 16.76 10.35
N GLN A 251 -20.39 16.71 9.53
CA GLN A 251 -21.70 16.16 9.90
C GLN A 251 -22.28 15.39 8.71
N ILE A 252 -23.12 14.39 8.97
CA ILE A 252 -23.91 13.72 7.94
C ILE A 252 -25.25 14.45 7.82
N GLU A 253 -25.63 14.84 6.60
CA GLU A 253 -26.95 15.39 6.32
C GLU A 253 -28.04 14.38 6.72
N LYS A 254 -29.16 14.85 7.27
CA LYS A 254 -30.24 13.93 7.65
C LYS A 254 -30.81 13.23 6.42
N GLY A 255 -30.90 11.90 6.48
CA GLY A 255 -31.66 11.10 5.53
C GLY A 255 -33.17 11.34 5.63
N LYS A 256 -33.95 10.54 4.90
CA LYS A 256 -35.42 10.59 4.89
C LYS A 256 -36.04 10.22 6.24
N MET A 257 -35.34 9.42 7.03
CA MET A 257 -35.72 9.00 8.37
C MET A 257 -34.46 8.63 9.18
N SER A 258 -34.62 8.51 10.49
CA SER A 258 -33.61 8.00 11.41
C SER A 258 -33.42 6.49 11.27
N ILE A 259 -32.33 5.96 11.85
CA ILE A 259 -32.07 4.52 11.93
C ILE A 259 -33.26 3.81 12.59
N ASN A 260 -33.73 4.32 13.72
CA ASN A 260 -34.76 3.64 14.51
C ASN A 260 -36.10 3.61 13.79
N GLU A 261 -36.48 4.70 13.11
CA GLU A 261 -37.67 4.73 12.26
C GLU A 261 -37.57 3.71 11.11
N PHE A 262 -36.39 3.56 10.51
CA PHE A 262 -36.15 2.56 9.48
C PHE A 262 -36.28 1.13 10.01
N GLU A 263 -35.65 0.81 11.14
CA GLU A 263 -35.71 -0.52 11.74
C GLU A 263 -37.14 -0.89 12.15
N ILE A 264 -37.89 0.04 12.77
CA ILE A 264 -39.30 -0.15 13.13
C ILE A 264 -40.16 -0.40 11.88
N ALA A 265 -39.95 0.39 10.81
CA ALA A 265 -40.73 0.25 9.57
C ALA A 265 -40.42 -1.05 8.80
N ASN A 266 -39.27 -1.67 9.04
CA ASN A 266 -38.82 -2.86 8.30
C ASN A 266 -38.62 -4.09 9.19
N VAL A 267 -39.15 -4.10 10.42
CA VAL A 267 -38.96 -5.20 11.39
C VAL A 267 -39.37 -6.57 10.81
N ASP A 268 -40.51 -6.65 10.12
CA ASP A 268 -41.01 -7.87 9.51
C ASP A 268 -40.26 -8.26 8.23
N SER A 269 -39.47 -7.34 7.67
CA SER A 269 -38.67 -7.54 6.47
C SER A 269 -37.18 -7.74 6.76
N LYS A 270 -36.79 -7.81 8.04
CA LYS A 270 -35.39 -8.06 8.45
C LYS A 270 -35.02 -9.49 8.08
N PRO A 271 -33.97 -9.71 7.27
CA PRO A 271 -33.56 -11.06 6.86
C PRO A 271 -33.18 -11.90 8.09
N SER A 272 -33.67 -13.13 8.15
CA SER A 272 -33.33 -14.09 9.22
C SER A 272 -32.24 -15.03 8.74
N TYR A 273 -31.23 -15.24 9.59
CA TYR A 273 -30.18 -16.22 9.31
C TYR A 273 -30.79 -17.62 9.14
N PRO A 274 -30.38 -18.41 8.13
CA PRO A 274 -30.97 -19.71 7.88
C PRO A 274 -30.68 -20.70 9.01
N VAL A 275 -31.66 -21.54 9.34
CA VAL A 275 -31.47 -22.63 10.31
C VAL A 275 -30.57 -23.69 9.66
N TYR A 276 -29.55 -24.14 10.39
CA TYR A 276 -28.66 -25.19 9.91
C TYR A 276 -29.45 -26.45 9.50
N SER A 277 -29.19 -26.92 8.28
CA SER A 277 -29.75 -28.15 7.72
C SER A 277 -28.66 -29.20 7.56
N ASN A 278 -28.98 -30.47 7.80
CA ASN A 278 -28.06 -31.59 7.54
C ASN A 278 -27.80 -31.78 6.03
N ASP A 279 -28.63 -31.18 5.17
CA ASP A 279 -28.39 -31.08 3.75
C ASP A 279 -27.51 -29.85 3.44
N ASN A 280 -26.24 -30.12 3.16
CA ASN A 280 -25.24 -29.11 2.82
C ASN A 280 -25.58 -28.32 1.55
N GLN A 281 -26.33 -28.89 0.59
CA GLN A 281 -26.68 -28.15 -0.62
C GLN A 281 -27.79 -27.13 -0.32
N GLN A 282 -28.87 -27.58 0.32
CA GLN A 282 -29.97 -26.70 0.72
C GLN A 282 -29.48 -25.55 1.61
N TYR A 283 -28.66 -25.85 2.62
CA TYR A 283 -28.11 -24.82 3.51
C TYR A 283 -27.27 -23.78 2.76
N ARG A 284 -26.52 -24.18 1.73
CA ARG A 284 -25.74 -23.24 0.89
C ARG A 284 -26.64 -22.36 0.02
N GLU A 285 -27.75 -22.90 -0.47
CA GLU A 285 -28.75 -22.13 -1.23
C GLU A 285 -29.48 -21.13 -0.33
N ASP A 286 -29.87 -21.56 0.87
CA ASP A 286 -30.50 -20.69 1.87
C ASP A 286 -29.56 -19.56 2.31
N LEU A 287 -28.28 -19.86 2.55
CA LEU A 287 -27.26 -18.84 2.83
C LEU A 287 -27.10 -17.84 1.69
N LYS A 288 -27.13 -18.31 0.44
CA LYS A 288 -27.04 -17.43 -0.73
C LYS A 288 -28.23 -16.48 -0.80
N LYS A 289 -29.45 -17.01 -0.57
CA LYS A 289 -30.68 -16.21 -0.52
C LYS A 289 -30.64 -15.19 0.61
N TYR A 290 -30.26 -15.61 1.81
CA TYR A 290 -30.09 -14.73 2.98
C TYR A 290 -29.14 -13.57 2.68
N ASN A 291 -27.95 -13.85 2.12
CA ASN A 291 -26.98 -12.80 1.77
C ASN A 291 -27.57 -11.79 0.77
N GLN A 292 -28.32 -12.24 -0.23
CA GLN A 292 -28.99 -11.35 -1.20
C GLN A 292 -30.07 -10.48 -0.54
N GLU A 293 -30.84 -11.03 0.40
CA GLU A 293 -31.84 -10.30 1.15
C GLU A 293 -31.20 -9.25 2.08
N VAL A 294 -30.09 -9.61 2.75
CA VAL A 294 -29.28 -8.69 3.56
C VAL A 294 -28.72 -7.54 2.73
N ASP A 295 -28.14 -7.83 1.57
CA ASP A 295 -27.60 -6.80 0.67
C ASP A 295 -28.69 -5.81 0.23
N LYS A 296 -29.88 -6.32 -0.11
CA LYS A 296 -31.04 -5.50 -0.49
C LYS A 296 -31.54 -4.65 0.69
N PHE A 297 -31.67 -5.25 1.87
CA PHE A 297 -32.07 -4.55 3.09
C PHE A 297 -31.10 -3.42 3.44
N ASN A 298 -29.81 -3.71 3.45
CA ASN A 298 -28.75 -2.74 3.73
C ASN A 298 -28.70 -1.62 2.69
N SER A 299 -28.86 -1.95 1.41
CA SER A 299 -28.93 -0.95 0.34
C SER A 299 -30.11 0.01 0.54
N ASN A 300 -31.29 -0.52 0.92
CA ASN A 300 -32.46 0.29 1.24
C ASN A 300 -32.21 1.18 2.47
N LYS A 301 -31.56 0.63 3.51
CA LYS A 301 -31.17 1.39 4.71
C LYS A 301 -30.27 2.55 4.36
N VAL A 302 -29.20 2.31 3.59
CA VAL A 302 -28.25 3.34 3.15
C VAL A 302 -28.97 4.46 2.38
N GLN A 303 -29.85 4.14 1.43
CA GLN A 303 -30.56 5.13 0.63
C GLN A 303 -31.61 5.93 1.42
N THR A 304 -32.14 5.34 2.49
CA THR A 304 -33.25 5.92 3.25
C THR A 304 -32.74 6.74 4.44
N VAL A 305 -31.75 6.23 5.15
CA VAL A 305 -31.20 6.80 6.39
C VAL A 305 -29.94 7.62 6.14
N GLY A 306 -29.15 7.23 5.14
CA GLY A 306 -27.88 7.89 4.85
C GLY A 306 -28.07 9.30 4.26
N GLY A 307 -27.04 10.12 4.41
CA GLY A 307 -26.99 11.45 3.79
C GLY A 307 -25.61 11.84 3.29
N ALA A 308 -25.54 13.01 2.66
CA ALA A 308 -24.29 13.57 2.16
C ALA A 308 -23.40 14.06 3.32
N ILE A 309 -22.09 14.06 3.11
CA ILE A 309 -21.15 14.62 4.08
C ILE A 309 -21.11 16.14 3.95
N LEU A 310 -21.37 16.81 5.07
CA LEU A 310 -21.26 18.25 5.25
C LEU A 310 -19.90 18.56 5.91
N ILE A 311 -19.06 19.31 5.22
CA ILE A 311 -17.80 19.85 5.73
C ILE A 311 -17.99 21.35 5.97
N ASN A 312 -17.77 21.78 7.21
CA ASN A 312 -18.03 23.16 7.64
C ASN A 312 -19.43 23.63 7.22
N ASP A 313 -20.44 22.79 7.50
CA ASP A 313 -21.85 23.01 7.20
C ASP A 313 -22.22 23.10 5.70
N LYS A 314 -21.31 22.71 4.80
CA LYS A 314 -21.54 22.68 3.35
C LYS A 314 -21.30 21.29 2.77
N LYS A 315 -22.09 20.89 1.77
CA LYS A 315 -21.86 19.62 1.06
C LYS A 315 -20.45 19.60 0.45
N SER A 316 -19.77 18.47 0.61
CA SER A 316 -18.41 18.31 0.06
C SER A 316 -18.45 18.12 -1.45
N GLU A 317 -18.08 19.16 -2.20
CA GLU A 317 -17.96 19.11 -3.67
C GLU A 317 -16.97 18.03 -4.13
N VAL A 318 -15.91 17.79 -3.37
CA VAL A 318 -14.91 16.77 -3.70
C VAL A 318 -15.52 15.37 -3.60
N LEU A 319 -16.27 15.09 -2.53
CA LEU A 319 -16.92 13.78 -2.37
C LEU A 319 -18.07 13.59 -3.35
N GLU A 320 -18.82 14.66 -3.66
CA GLU A 320 -19.84 14.64 -4.70
C GLU A 320 -19.23 14.37 -6.08
N LYS A 321 -18.04 14.91 -6.36
CA LYS A 321 -17.34 14.64 -7.63
C LYS A 321 -16.81 13.21 -7.72
N VAL A 322 -16.18 12.70 -6.67
CA VAL A 322 -15.54 11.37 -6.70
C VAL A 322 -16.53 10.23 -6.48
N THR A 323 -17.60 10.47 -5.72
CA THR A 323 -18.62 9.47 -5.37
C THR A 323 -20.02 10.12 -5.31
N PRO A 324 -20.59 10.56 -6.46
CA PRO A 324 -21.80 11.40 -6.52
C PRO A 324 -23.06 10.78 -5.93
N GLN A 325 -23.22 9.47 -6.03
CA GLN A 325 -24.39 8.76 -5.51
C GLN A 325 -24.19 8.28 -4.06
N LYS A 326 -23.05 8.62 -3.45
CA LYS A 326 -22.66 8.07 -2.15
C LYS A 326 -23.29 8.86 -1.02
N VAL A 327 -24.04 8.14 -0.20
CA VAL A 327 -24.53 8.59 1.09
C VAL A 327 -23.91 7.75 2.20
N TYR A 328 -23.78 8.36 3.38
CA TYR A 328 -23.11 7.80 4.53
C TYR A 328 -24.11 7.58 5.66
N LEU A 329 -24.02 6.42 6.31
CA LEU A 329 -24.88 6.08 7.44
C LEU A 329 -24.39 6.77 8.72
N PRO A 330 -25.28 7.47 9.45
CA PRO A 330 -25.00 8.08 10.74
C PRO A 330 -25.03 7.03 11.88
N GLU A 331 -24.12 6.06 11.81
CA GLU A 331 -24.02 4.91 12.72
C GLU A 331 -22.77 4.97 13.61
N GLY A 332 -22.61 3.99 14.49
CA GLY A 332 -21.56 3.93 15.50
C GLY A 332 -21.61 5.13 16.44
N LEU A 333 -20.45 5.57 16.91
CA LEU A 333 -20.32 6.71 17.83
C LEU A 333 -20.57 8.06 17.15
N LEU A 334 -20.51 8.09 15.82
CA LEU A 334 -20.78 9.30 15.04
C LEU A 334 -22.22 9.76 15.25
N MET A 335 -23.16 8.81 15.11
CA MET A 335 -24.60 9.10 15.04
C MET A 335 -24.85 10.31 14.13
N ASN A 336 -25.71 11.26 14.53
CA ASN A 336 -25.93 12.54 13.83
C ASN A 336 -25.18 13.73 14.47
N ASN A 337 -24.13 13.46 15.25
CA ASN A 337 -23.37 14.51 15.93
C ASN A 337 -22.55 15.34 14.93
N LYS A 338 -22.40 16.62 15.22
CA LYS A 338 -21.41 17.47 14.55
C LYS A 338 -20.04 17.19 15.17
N ILE A 339 -19.11 16.74 14.34
CA ILE A 339 -17.78 16.32 14.74
C ILE A 339 -16.76 17.37 14.36
N TYR A 340 -15.87 17.76 15.27
CA TYR A 340 -14.66 18.47 14.93
C TYR A 340 -13.51 17.48 14.73
N ILE A 341 -12.72 17.69 13.68
CA ILE A 341 -11.55 16.87 13.38
C ILE A 341 -10.33 17.61 13.87
N PRO A 342 -9.70 17.17 14.98
CA PRO A 342 -8.65 17.93 15.63
C PRO A 342 -7.36 17.92 14.81
N LYS A 343 -6.60 19.00 14.94
CA LYS A 343 -5.30 19.19 14.31
C LYS A 343 -4.18 19.28 15.35
N LYS A 344 -2.94 19.17 14.88
CA LYS A 344 -1.76 19.38 15.72
C LYS A 344 -1.84 20.74 16.42
N GLY A 345 -1.58 20.74 17.72
CA GLY A 345 -1.65 21.92 18.61
C GLY A 345 -3.00 22.12 19.30
N ASP A 346 -4.06 21.44 18.86
CA ASP A 346 -5.33 21.50 19.57
C ASP A 346 -5.21 20.84 20.96
N LYS A 347 -5.97 21.38 21.91
CA LYS A 347 -6.04 20.92 23.28
C LYS A 347 -7.32 20.13 23.49
N VAL A 348 -7.21 18.83 23.74
CA VAL A 348 -8.35 17.93 23.92
C VAL A 348 -8.51 17.52 25.38
N LYS A 349 -9.76 17.34 25.80
CA LYS A 349 -10.13 16.78 27.10
C LYS A 349 -11.17 15.68 26.93
N LEU A 350 -11.30 14.81 27.92
CA LEU A 350 -12.36 13.81 27.97
C LEU A 350 -13.72 14.50 28.02
N ASP A 351 -14.63 14.08 27.16
CA ASP A 351 -16.05 14.44 27.26
C ASP A 351 -16.78 13.41 28.12
N LYS A 352 -16.66 12.13 27.75
CA LYS A 352 -17.24 10.99 28.48
C LYS A 352 -16.64 9.67 28.01
N ILE A 353 -16.70 8.68 28.87
CA ILE A 353 -16.60 7.27 28.50
C ILE A 353 -18.00 6.78 28.13
N VAL A 354 -18.12 6.04 27.03
CA VAL A 354 -19.35 5.37 26.61
C VAL A 354 -19.16 3.88 26.83
N ALA A 355 -19.98 3.31 27.71
CA ALA A 355 -19.99 1.88 28.02
C ALA A 355 -21.25 1.26 27.39
N ILE A 356 -21.08 0.49 26.32
CA ILE A 356 -22.17 -0.16 25.58
C ILE A 356 -22.26 -1.62 26.04
N ASP A 357 -23.47 -2.09 26.32
CA ASP A 357 -23.70 -3.48 26.73
C ASP A 357 -23.38 -4.44 25.58
N LYS A 358 -22.87 -5.62 25.93
CA LYS A 358 -22.72 -6.74 24.99
C LYS A 358 -23.87 -7.73 25.17
N ILE A 359 -24.36 -8.28 24.06
CA ILE A 359 -25.24 -9.45 24.03
C ILE A 359 -24.39 -10.71 23.96
N PHE A 360 -24.80 -11.76 24.69
CA PHE A 360 -24.08 -13.02 24.75
C PHE A 360 -24.85 -14.13 24.08
N GLY A 361 -24.17 -14.87 23.20
CA GLY A 361 -24.68 -16.08 22.56
C GLY A 361 -23.72 -17.24 22.77
N GLU A 362 -24.26 -18.43 22.92
CA GLU A 362 -23.48 -19.66 23.06
C GLU A 362 -23.37 -20.36 21.71
N MET A 363 -22.14 -20.69 21.29
CA MET A 363 -21.93 -21.50 20.10
C MET A 363 -22.35 -22.95 20.36
N LYS A 364 -22.87 -23.61 19.33
CA LYS A 364 -23.16 -25.05 19.34
C LYS A 364 -21.92 -25.88 19.01
N ASP A 365 -20.74 -25.46 19.46
CA ASP A 365 -19.51 -26.25 19.36
C ASP A 365 -19.36 -27.17 20.57
N LYS A 366 -18.34 -28.05 20.57
CA LYS A 366 -18.13 -29.02 21.66
C LYS A 366 -17.78 -28.36 22.99
N ASP A 367 -17.24 -27.13 22.92
CA ASP A 367 -16.70 -26.40 24.06
C ASP A 367 -17.69 -25.36 24.62
N HIS A 368 -18.91 -25.28 24.05
CA HIS A 368 -19.95 -24.33 24.45
C HIS A 368 -19.42 -22.89 24.52
N THR A 369 -18.67 -22.49 23.50
CA THR A 369 -17.96 -21.21 23.48
C THR A 369 -18.95 -20.05 23.58
N LEU A 370 -18.79 -19.21 24.60
CA LEU A 370 -19.60 -18.01 24.76
C LEU A 370 -19.00 -16.82 23.98
N ILE A 371 -19.85 -16.16 23.20
CA ILE A 371 -19.50 -15.01 22.36
C ILE A 371 -20.27 -13.80 22.86
N GLY A 372 -19.53 -12.75 23.24
CA GLY A 372 -20.09 -11.44 23.50
C GLY A 372 -19.95 -10.54 22.28
N GLN A 373 -21.06 -10.03 21.76
CA GLN A 373 -21.08 -9.03 20.68
C GLN A 373 -21.61 -7.70 21.21
N VAL A 374 -21.05 -6.59 20.74
CA VAL A 374 -21.55 -5.25 21.10
C VAL A 374 -22.96 -5.03 20.58
N ASP A 375 -23.88 -4.62 21.45
CA ASP A 375 -25.27 -4.35 21.09
C ASP A 375 -25.44 -2.94 20.50
N TRP A 376 -24.93 -2.78 19.27
CA TRP A 376 -25.06 -1.52 18.52
C TRP A 376 -26.52 -1.17 18.22
N GLU A 377 -27.40 -2.17 18.07
CA GLU A 377 -28.82 -1.94 17.80
C GLU A 377 -29.49 -1.22 18.97
N SER A 378 -29.34 -1.74 20.19
CA SER A 378 -29.83 -1.05 21.39
C SER A 378 -29.20 0.32 21.56
N TYR A 379 -27.90 0.48 21.26
CA TYR A 379 -27.22 1.76 21.36
C TYR A 379 -27.85 2.82 20.44
N TYR A 380 -28.19 2.47 19.19
CA TYR A 380 -28.86 3.38 18.25
C TYR A 380 -30.27 3.77 18.73
N ASP A 381 -30.94 2.87 19.45
CA ASP A 381 -32.21 3.12 20.14
C ASP A 381 -32.09 4.00 21.38
N GLY A 382 -30.88 4.42 21.74
CA GLY A 382 -30.63 5.17 22.97
C GLY A 382 -30.75 4.31 24.23
N LYS A 383 -30.59 2.99 24.10
CA LYS A 383 -30.69 1.98 25.17
C LYS A 383 -29.39 1.18 25.27
N GLY A 384 -29.27 0.34 26.31
CA GLY A 384 -28.13 -0.60 26.43
C GLY A 384 -26.76 0.07 26.52
N PHE A 385 -26.69 1.30 27.02
CA PHE A 385 -25.42 1.99 27.26
C PHE A 385 -25.48 2.92 28.47
N LYS A 386 -24.31 3.24 29.01
CA LYS A 386 -24.14 4.24 30.07
C LYS A 386 -22.97 5.16 29.74
N ASN A 387 -23.17 6.46 29.94
CA ASN A 387 -22.09 7.44 29.95
C ASN A 387 -21.45 7.49 31.34
N LEU A 388 -20.13 7.46 31.39
CA LEU A 388 -19.35 7.54 32.63
C LEU A 388 -18.38 8.72 32.54
N THR A 389 -18.16 9.38 33.67
CA THR A 389 -16.98 10.22 33.86
C THR A 389 -15.72 9.35 33.93
N GLY A 390 -14.55 9.94 33.69
CA GLY A 390 -13.30 9.19 33.78
C GLY A 390 -13.03 8.64 35.18
N LYS A 391 -13.47 9.35 36.24
CA LYS A 391 -13.39 8.87 37.62
C LYS A 391 -14.29 7.65 37.87
N GLU A 392 -15.57 7.72 37.46
CA GLU A 392 -16.48 6.57 37.57
C GLU A 392 -15.96 5.35 36.79
N PHE A 393 -15.31 5.58 35.65
CA PHE A 393 -14.69 4.52 34.87
C PHE A 393 -13.50 3.89 35.59
N LEU A 394 -12.59 4.69 36.15
CA LEU A 394 -11.45 4.20 36.95
C LEU A 394 -11.92 3.41 38.19
N ASP A 395 -12.94 3.93 38.89
CA ASP A 395 -13.55 3.25 40.05
C ASP A 395 -14.19 1.91 39.65
N LEU A 396 -14.76 1.82 38.44
CA LEU A 396 -15.38 0.61 37.90
C LEU A 396 -14.33 -0.45 37.56
N ILE A 397 -13.28 -0.09 36.82
CA ILE A 397 -12.29 -1.06 36.31
C ILE A 397 -11.20 -1.39 37.34
N LYS A 398 -11.02 -0.54 38.36
CA LYS A 398 -10.04 -0.69 39.45
C LYS A 398 -8.60 -0.91 38.99
N THR A 399 -8.23 -0.31 37.85
CA THR A 399 -6.87 -0.35 37.27
C THR A 399 -6.58 0.96 36.55
N ASP A 400 -5.31 1.37 36.55
CA ASP A 400 -4.76 2.50 35.81
C ASP A 400 -3.78 2.05 34.70
N LYS A 401 -3.81 0.74 34.37
CA LYS A 401 -2.91 0.10 33.40
C LYS A 401 -3.67 -0.77 32.40
N ASN A 402 -3.01 -1.04 31.28
CA ASN A 402 -3.48 -1.91 30.20
C ASN A 402 -4.80 -1.45 29.57
N PHE A 403 -5.01 -0.14 29.42
CA PHE A 403 -6.26 0.36 28.81
C PHE A 403 -6.46 -0.14 27.38
N LYS A 404 -5.38 -0.50 26.66
CA LYS A 404 -5.44 -1.13 25.35
C LYS A 404 -6.29 -2.40 25.27
N ASP A 405 -6.40 -3.13 26.39
CA ASP A 405 -7.11 -4.41 26.50
C ASP A 405 -8.56 -4.19 27.01
N ILE A 406 -8.89 -2.99 27.50
CA ILE A 406 -10.21 -2.62 28.06
C ILE A 406 -10.99 -1.74 27.07
N ILE A 407 -10.33 -0.74 26.49
CA ILE A 407 -10.94 0.23 25.58
C ILE A 407 -10.93 -0.32 24.15
N GLY A 408 -12.12 -0.38 23.56
CA GLY A 408 -12.30 -0.85 22.21
C GLY A 408 -12.08 -2.36 22.06
N ASN A 409 -12.33 -3.14 23.11
CA ASN A 409 -12.26 -4.59 23.04
C ASN A 409 -13.32 -5.11 22.04
N ASP A 410 -12.88 -5.89 21.06
CA ASP A 410 -13.75 -6.45 20.03
C ASP A 410 -14.61 -7.61 20.58
N ASP A 411 -15.25 -8.37 19.70
CA ASP A 411 -15.94 -9.60 20.05
C ASP A 411 -14.95 -10.63 20.62
N GLU A 412 -15.18 -11.10 21.85
CA GLU A 412 -14.28 -11.99 22.59
C GLU A 412 -14.80 -13.43 22.55
N PHE A 413 -13.98 -14.34 21.99
CA PHE A 413 -14.16 -15.78 22.12
C PHE A 413 -13.69 -16.20 23.53
N ASN A 414 -14.57 -16.81 24.34
CA ASN A 414 -14.42 -17.08 25.78
C ASN A 414 -14.71 -15.91 26.72
N SER A 415 -15.69 -15.08 26.36
CA SER A 415 -16.14 -13.98 27.22
C SER A 415 -16.67 -14.49 28.57
N ASN A 416 -16.41 -13.77 29.67
CA ASN A 416 -17.07 -13.99 30.95
C ASN A 416 -18.14 -12.89 31.17
N PRO A 417 -19.45 -13.20 31.11
CA PRO A 417 -20.51 -12.19 31.27
C PRO A 417 -20.50 -11.46 32.61
N ARG A 418 -19.84 -12.03 33.62
CA ARG A 418 -19.71 -11.46 34.95
C ARG A 418 -18.48 -10.56 35.10
N ASP A 419 -17.56 -10.59 34.13
CA ASP A 419 -16.39 -9.73 34.15
C ASP A 419 -16.73 -8.36 33.59
N THR A 420 -16.72 -7.37 34.48
CA THR A 420 -17.03 -5.97 34.18
C THR A 420 -16.09 -5.33 33.16
N LEU A 421 -14.91 -5.91 32.92
CA LEU A 421 -13.94 -5.43 31.92
C LEU A 421 -14.30 -5.89 30.51
N THR A 422 -14.86 -7.09 30.38
CA THR A 422 -15.08 -7.74 29.08
C THR A 422 -16.55 -7.77 28.68
N ASN A 423 -17.47 -7.60 29.64
CA ASN A 423 -18.91 -7.68 29.38
C ASN A 423 -19.55 -6.44 28.74
N ARG A 424 -18.76 -5.38 28.58
CA ARG A 424 -19.15 -4.16 27.88
C ARG A 424 -18.09 -3.77 26.88
N TYR A 425 -18.53 -3.04 25.88
CA TYR A 425 -17.66 -2.31 24.98
C TYR A 425 -17.43 -0.91 25.54
N TYR A 426 -16.19 -0.62 25.91
CA TYR A 426 -15.81 0.72 26.38
C TYR A 426 -15.16 1.52 25.26
N THR A 427 -15.63 2.76 25.08
CA THR A 427 -15.04 3.74 24.18
C THR A 427 -15.19 5.13 24.80
N PHE A 428 -14.76 6.17 24.10
CA PHE A 428 -14.74 7.52 24.66
C PHE A 428 -14.92 8.59 23.60
N THR A 429 -15.45 9.73 24.03
CA THR A 429 -15.54 10.93 23.20
C THR A 429 -14.69 12.02 23.83
N LEU A 430 -14.24 12.94 22.99
CA LEU A 430 -13.38 14.05 23.38
C LEU A 430 -14.06 15.38 23.05
N LYS A 431 -13.55 16.45 23.62
CA LYS A 431 -13.83 17.83 23.19
C LYS A 431 -12.53 18.62 23.07
N VAL A 432 -12.52 19.58 22.17
CA VAL A 432 -11.44 20.57 22.07
C VAL A 432 -11.79 21.80 22.89
N GLU A 433 -10.82 22.38 23.58
CA GLU A 433 -11.02 23.61 24.35
C GLU A 433 -11.56 24.73 23.47
N GLY A 434 -12.60 25.42 23.94
CA GLY A 434 -13.24 26.52 23.20
C GLY A 434 -14.14 26.07 22.04
N ARG A 435 -14.45 24.76 21.93
CA ARG A 435 -15.33 24.20 20.91
C ARG A 435 -16.47 23.39 21.52
N ASP A 436 -17.64 23.49 20.90
CA ASP A 436 -18.84 22.75 21.33
C ASP A 436 -18.96 21.39 20.62
N GLU A 437 -18.36 21.25 19.44
CA GLU A 437 -18.44 20.04 18.63
C GLU A 437 -17.77 18.85 19.34
N MET A 438 -18.34 17.66 19.12
CA MET A 438 -17.79 16.41 19.63
C MET A 438 -16.52 16.06 18.84
N VAL A 439 -15.56 15.41 19.50
CA VAL A 439 -14.41 14.79 18.84
C VAL A 439 -14.53 13.28 19.01
N MET A 440 -14.43 12.56 17.89
CA MET A 440 -14.42 11.09 17.87
C MET A 440 -13.21 10.54 18.63
N PRO A 441 -13.27 9.30 19.14
CA PRO A 441 -12.17 8.73 19.92
C PRO A 441 -10.83 8.79 19.19
N ILE A 442 -9.75 9.05 19.92
CA ILE A 442 -8.37 8.91 19.44
C ILE A 442 -7.80 7.65 20.07
N MET A 443 -8.02 6.49 19.44
CA MET A 443 -7.67 5.20 20.06
C MET A 443 -6.19 5.05 20.34
N ASP A 444 -5.30 5.81 19.68
CA ASP A 444 -3.88 5.89 20.01
C ASP A 444 -3.60 6.17 21.50
N PHE A 445 -4.49 6.88 22.19
CA PHE A 445 -4.30 7.23 23.60
C PHE A 445 -4.33 6.02 24.54
N LYS A 446 -5.05 4.94 24.19
CA LYS A 446 -5.16 3.76 25.05
C LYS A 446 -3.87 2.96 25.17
N TYR A 447 -2.87 3.23 24.34
CA TYR A 447 -1.57 2.56 24.35
C TYR A 447 -0.55 3.22 25.28
N ASP A 448 -0.85 4.42 25.80
CA ASP A 448 -0.04 5.10 26.81
C ASP A 448 -0.88 5.26 28.09
N ASP A 449 -0.69 4.33 29.03
CA ASP A 449 -1.45 4.28 30.27
C ASP A 449 -1.32 5.58 31.10
N LYS A 450 -0.16 6.24 31.05
CA LYS A 450 0.03 7.51 31.78
C LYS A 450 -0.76 8.63 31.13
N LEU A 451 -0.69 8.74 29.80
CA LEU A 451 -1.47 9.72 29.05
C LEU A 451 -2.97 9.51 29.25
N PHE A 452 -3.43 8.26 29.14
CA PHE A 452 -4.85 7.96 29.26
C PHE A 452 -5.37 8.18 30.68
N THR A 453 -4.59 7.82 31.71
CA THR A 453 -4.95 8.11 33.11
C THR A 453 -5.10 9.62 33.36
N ARG A 454 -4.19 10.45 32.83
CA ARG A 454 -4.30 11.90 32.91
C ARG A 454 -5.58 12.41 32.25
N LEU A 455 -5.90 11.90 31.07
CA LEU A 455 -7.13 12.21 30.35
C LEU A 455 -8.39 11.81 31.16
N LEU A 456 -8.40 10.62 31.77
CA LEU A 456 -9.49 10.14 32.64
C LEU A 456 -9.66 11.00 33.90
N ASN A 457 -8.58 11.57 34.42
CA ASN A 457 -8.61 12.52 35.54
C ASN A 457 -9.05 13.94 35.11
N GLY A 458 -9.42 14.15 33.84
CA GLY A 458 -9.92 15.42 33.33
C GLY A 458 -8.82 16.40 32.90
N GLU A 459 -7.57 15.96 32.83
CA GLU A 459 -6.49 16.79 32.28
C GLU A 459 -6.67 17.00 30.78
N THR A 460 -6.15 18.14 30.31
CA THR A 460 -6.12 18.48 28.89
C THR A 460 -4.81 18.01 28.26
N ILE A 461 -4.92 17.36 27.10
CA ILE A 461 -3.80 16.84 26.31
C ILE A 461 -3.63 17.71 25.07
N THR A 462 -2.42 18.24 24.86
CA THR A 462 -2.09 18.95 23.62
C THR A 462 -1.67 17.95 22.56
N LEU A 463 -2.31 18.00 21.39
CA LEU A 463 -2.07 17.08 20.30
C LEU A 463 -0.77 17.40 19.55
N ASP A 464 0.05 16.38 19.31
CA ASP A 464 1.31 16.48 18.57
C ASP A 464 1.15 16.13 17.07
N LYS A 465 -0.02 15.63 16.68
CA LYS A 465 -0.33 15.07 15.36
C LYS A 465 -1.62 15.65 14.78
N ASN A 466 -1.74 15.54 13.46
CA ASN A 466 -3.00 15.75 12.75
C ASN A 466 -3.84 14.46 12.75
N TYR A 467 -5.16 14.62 12.68
CA TYR A 467 -6.11 13.51 12.68
C TYR A 467 -7.07 13.59 11.50
N TYR A 468 -7.53 12.43 11.06
CA TYR A 468 -8.37 12.27 9.89
C TYR A 468 -9.56 11.36 10.19
N MET A 469 -10.67 11.63 9.50
CA MET A 469 -11.82 10.75 9.48
C MET A 469 -11.78 9.93 8.18
N ALA A 470 -11.75 8.61 8.32
CA ALA A 470 -11.62 7.68 7.19
C ALA A 470 -12.80 6.71 7.18
N MET A 471 -13.61 6.73 6.12
CA MET A 471 -14.84 5.94 5.98
C MET A 471 -14.80 5.01 4.78
N GLY A 472 -15.55 3.90 4.87
CA GLY A 472 -15.70 2.99 3.75
C GLY A 472 -16.70 3.51 2.72
N ASP A 473 -16.44 3.22 1.45
CA ASP A 473 -17.42 3.49 0.39
C ASP A 473 -18.61 2.51 0.47
N ASN A 474 -18.54 1.43 1.24
CA ASN A 474 -19.68 0.58 1.62
C ASN A 474 -19.95 0.71 3.12
N THR A 475 -20.59 1.82 3.53
CA THR A 475 -20.79 2.14 4.95
C THR A 475 -21.55 1.08 5.74
N SER A 476 -22.52 0.39 5.15
CA SER A 476 -23.23 -0.71 5.83
C SER A 476 -22.35 -1.95 6.06
N ASN A 477 -21.23 -2.07 5.34
CA ASN A 477 -20.30 -3.19 5.43
C ASN A 477 -18.86 -2.70 5.71
N SER A 478 -18.71 -1.72 6.60
CA SER A 478 -17.42 -1.07 6.86
C SER A 478 -17.20 -0.82 8.34
N LYS A 479 -16.16 -1.45 8.90
CA LYS A 479 -15.54 -1.04 10.16
C LYS A 479 -14.62 0.15 9.87
N ASP A 480 -15.10 1.35 10.17
CA ASP A 480 -14.44 2.63 9.91
C ASP A 480 -14.45 3.57 11.13
N THR A 481 -14.14 4.86 10.94
CA THR A 481 -14.05 5.85 12.02
C THR A 481 -15.29 5.89 12.91
N ARG A 482 -16.48 5.50 12.43
CA ARG A 482 -17.69 5.37 13.27
C ARG A 482 -17.50 4.44 14.46
N TYR A 483 -16.65 3.43 14.34
CA TYR A 483 -16.42 2.40 15.34
C TYR A 483 -15.05 2.55 16.01
N PHE A 484 -13.98 2.77 15.24
CA PHE A 484 -12.61 2.85 15.79
C PHE A 484 -12.11 4.27 16.05
N GLY A 485 -12.87 5.31 15.72
CA GLY A 485 -12.44 6.70 15.90
C GLY A 485 -11.48 7.23 14.84
N LEU A 486 -10.76 8.31 15.19
CA LEU A 486 -9.92 9.07 14.27
C LEU A 486 -8.60 8.36 13.96
N VAL A 487 -8.08 8.62 12.77
CA VAL A 487 -6.79 8.09 12.31
C VAL A 487 -5.73 9.16 12.45
N ALA A 488 -4.72 8.93 13.27
CA ALA A 488 -3.56 9.81 13.36
C ALA A 488 -2.75 9.79 12.04
N GLU A 489 -2.26 10.95 11.61
CA GLU A 489 -1.46 11.12 10.39
C GLU A 489 -0.33 10.08 10.22
N PRO A 490 0.49 9.74 11.24
CA PRO A 490 1.57 8.75 11.08
C PRO A 490 1.09 7.31 10.81
N ARG A 491 -0.19 7.02 11.07
CA ARG A 491 -0.78 5.70 10.74
C ARG A 491 -1.04 5.55 9.25
N ILE A 492 -1.20 6.65 8.53
CA ILE A 492 -1.46 6.69 7.10
C ILE A 492 -0.14 6.40 6.37
N LYS A 493 -0.12 5.33 5.58
CA LYS A 493 1.08 4.83 4.90
C LYS A 493 1.14 5.21 3.43
N GLY A 494 -0.01 5.31 2.76
CA GLY A 494 -0.01 5.68 1.35
C GLY A 494 -1.39 5.91 0.76
N GLU A 495 -1.40 6.42 -0.46
CA GLU A 495 -2.60 6.68 -1.25
C GLU A 495 -2.78 5.59 -2.30
N LEU A 496 -3.98 5.02 -2.39
CA LEU A 496 -4.33 4.11 -3.47
C LEU A 496 -4.58 4.92 -4.74
N LEU A 497 -3.85 4.60 -5.81
CA LEU A 497 -3.86 5.37 -7.07
C LEU A 497 -4.63 4.67 -8.18
N VAL A 498 -4.34 3.38 -8.38
CA VAL A 498 -4.77 2.64 -9.57
C VAL A 498 -5.22 1.26 -9.17
N ARG A 499 -6.43 0.88 -9.58
CA ARG A 499 -6.84 -0.52 -9.67
C ARG A 499 -6.34 -1.06 -11.01
N TRP A 500 -5.42 -2.01 -10.98
CA TRP A 500 -4.83 -2.57 -12.19
C TRP A 500 -5.33 -3.99 -12.51
N TRP A 501 -5.91 -4.69 -11.52
CA TRP A 501 -6.54 -6.00 -11.71
C TRP A 501 -7.91 -6.05 -11.03
N PRO A 502 -8.93 -6.70 -11.65
CA PRO A 502 -8.90 -7.37 -12.96
C PRO A 502 -8.75 -6.39 -14.13
N LEU A 503 -8.15 -6.84 -15.24
CA LEU A 503 -7.89 -5.98 -16.41
C LEU A 503 -9.17 -5.36 -17.00
N THR A 504 -10.32 -6.04 -16.84
CA THR A 504 -11.64 -5.54 -17.25
C THR A 504 -12.11 -4.31 -16.48
N ARG A 505 -11.47 -4.00 -15.34
CA ARG A 505 -11.81 -2.87 -14.47
C ARG A 505 -10.61 -1.95 -14.24
N ILE A 506 -9.57 -1.98 -15.07
CA ILE A 506 -8.41 -1.10 -14.89
C ILE A 506 -8.84 0.39 -14.85
N GLY A 507 -8.32 1.16 -13.89
CA GLY A 507 -8.65 2.57 -13.77
C GLY A 507 -8.02 3.27 -12.56
N LEU A 508 -8.04 4.61 -12.61
CA LEU A 508 -7.70 5.47 -11.48
C LEU A 508 -8.77 5.36 -10.39
N LEU A 509 -8.38 5.56 -9.14
CA LEU A 509 -9.22 5.47 -7.95
C LEU A 509 -9.55 6.83 -7.31
#